data_AF-A0A6N7D6F9-F1
#
_entry.id   AF-A0A6N7D6F9-F1
#
_cell.length_a   1.000
_cell.length_b   1.000
_cell.length_c   1.000
_cell.angle_alpha   90.00
_cell.angle_beta   90.00
_cell.angle_gamma   90.00
#
_symmetry.space_group_name_H-M   'P 1'
#
loop_
_entity.id
_entity.type
_entity.pdbx_description
1 polymer ?
#
loop_
_entity_poly.entity_id
_entity_poly.type
_entity_poly.pdbx_seq_one_letter_code
_entity_poly.pdbx_strand_id
1 'polypeptide(L)'
;MTWYRTGTVKVTSGSAAVSGSGTLWNSKAWKGDALMAPDGNLYEVTNIGSDTALTLATPYTGTDAAAASYVLVPTQSISRFLAGQVSDLIALYQSIPESVQGDIDAAKAAATTATQAAAGVTAGVTTATEKAAAAAGSATAAASSASAAEGSATTANTRATNASNSATAAAGSATTAGTKAGEASTSATNAANSATAAAGSASTASTKATEASNSASTASTKAGEASTSATNAANSAAAAANKEPTIAAGTTAQFWQGNKTWQDFGTAARGTALTGLVTTTNAVLATTDSILTGLGKLQAQINARAILSTTTTQTFAGPISMSSSLTVAGQLTLNNGCFAVGYRSRNGTSGTYGGNWMNLEWNGSNTWLWVDATGVGQLQMASDERVKQDIAPLAADREAYLGIKPIVFDYANVGVFKPAGKLSTGFSAQNLTKVFPAAVDGDVTALTPKGDPQPAIVLDRPLIALTVLEVQALIREVEDLRTRVTAIEKT
;
A
#
# COMPACT_ATOMS: atom_id res chain seq x y z
N MET A 1 93.11 98.25 -18.61
CA MET A 1 93.42 97.18 -17.63
C MET A 1 94.87 96.80 -17.83
N THR A 2 95.76 97.14 -16.90
CA THR A 2 97.19 96.86 -17.03
C THR A 2 97.42 95.35 -16.92
N TRP A 3 98.11 94.78 -17.91
CA TRP A 3 98.45 93.35 -17.89
C TRP A 3 99.24 92.97 -16.64
N TYR A 4 98.95 91.81 -16.08
CA TYR A 4 99.55 91.35 -14.82
C TYR A 4 100.97 90.84 -15.05
N ARG A 5 101.94 91.36 -14.29
CA ARG A 5 103.39 91.10 -14.46
C ARG A 5 104.14 90.85 -13.15
N THR A 6 103.42 90.81 -12.02
CA THR A 6 104.03 90.74 -10.69
C THR A 6 104.61 89.35 -10.44
N GLY A 7 105.81 89.30 -9.85
CA GLY A 7 106.55 88.06 -9.61
C GLY A 7 107.42 87.64 -10.78
N THR A 8 107.99 86.45 -10.68
CA THR A 8 108.81 85.85 -11.74
C THR A 8 108.33 84.44 -12.04
N VAL A 9 108.62 83.95 -13.24
CA VAL A 9 108.32 82.57 -13.64
C VAL A 9 109.59 81.76 -13.79
N LYS A 10 109.48 80.49 -13.44
CA LYS A 10 110.35 79.42 -13.89
C LYS A 10 109.63 78.67 -15.00
N VAL A 11 110.24 78.67 -16.17
CA VAL A 11 109.79 77.93 -17.35
C VAL A 11 110.90 76.97 -17.77
N THR A 12 110.52 75.76 -18.13
CA THR A 12 111.42 74.71 -18.59
C THR A 12 111.02 74.34 -20.00
N SER A 13 111.98 74.35 -20.91
CA SER A 13 111.84 73.98 -22.30
C SER A 13 111.22 72.59 -22.42
N GLY A 14 110.20 72.47 -23.27
CA GLY A 14 109.42 71.25 -23.43
C GLY A 14 108.38 70.97 -22.34
N SER A 15 108.19 71.85 -21.35
CA SER A 15 107.17 71.69 -20.29
C SER A 15 106.01 72.67 -20.43
N ALA A 16 104.77 72.19 -20.23
CA ALA A 16 103.57 73.03 -20.14
C ALA A 16 103.34 73.60 -18.73
N ALA A 17 104.11 73.15 -17.74
CA ALA A 17 104.00 73.63 -16.37
C ALA A 17 104.86 74.89 -16.19
N VAL A 18 104.23 75.95 -15.70
CA VAL A 18 104.90 77.21 -15.36
C VAL A 18 104.80 77.39 -13.86
N SER A 19 105.96 77.58 -13.21
CA SER A 19 106.03 77.80 -11.76
C SER A 19 106.33 79.27 -11.47
N GLY A 20 105.43 79.94 -10.77
CA GLY A 20 105.57 81.33 -10.37
C GLY A 20 106.23 81.48 -8.99
N SER A 21 106.98 82.57 -8.80
CA SER A 21 107.46 83.04 -7.50
C SER A 21 107.01 84.48 -7.30
N GLY A 22 106.32 84.75 -6.19
CA GLY A 22 105.71 86.07 -5.92
C GLY A 22 104.53 86.42 -6.85
N THR A 23 103.87 85.41 -7.44
CA THR A 23 102.71 85.54 -8.33
C THR A 23 101.38 85.32 -7.57
N LEU A 24 100.26 85.83 -8.10
CA LEU A 24 98.90 85.74 -7.55
C LEU A 24 97.87 85.32 -8.64
N TRP A 25 98.12 84.21 -9.33
CA TRP A 25 97.33 83.81 -10.51
C TRP A 25 95.87 83.44 -10.25
N ASN A 26 95.48 82.89 -9.09
CA ASN A 26 94.07 82.52 -8.85
C ASN A 26 93.13 83.74 -8.85
N SER A 27 93.64 84.91 -8.47
CA SER A 27 92.85 86.14 -8.39
C SER A 27 93.06 87.09 -9.57
N LYS A 28 94.09 86.85 -10.39
CA LYS A 28 94.53 87.77 -11.45
C LYS A 28 94.56 87.16 -12.85
N ALA A 29 94.28 85.87 -13.00
CA ALA A 29 94.12 85.20 -14.28
C ALA A 29 92.87 84.30 -14.28
N TRP A 30 92.35 84.03 -15.48
CA TRP A 30 91.25 83.10 -15.73
C TRP A 30 91.67 82.03 -16.72
N LYS A 31 90.97 80.89 -16.69
CA LYS A 31 91.12 79.86 -17.73
C LYS A 31 90.75 80.47 -19.09
N GLY A 32 91.66 80.35 -20.05
CA GLY A 32 91.56 80.96 -21.38
C GLY A 32 92.34 82.27 -21.55
N ASP A 33 92.97 82.81 -20.49
CA ASP A 33 93.93 83.92 -20.62
C ASP A 33 95.24 83.45 -21.27
N ALA A 34 96.01 84.36 -21.87
CA ALA A 34 97.31 84.03 -22.48
C ALA A 34 98.49 84.51 -21.62
N LEU A 35 99.47 83.63 -21.35
CA LEU A 35 100.74 83.95 -20.72
C LEU A 35 101.78 84.30 -21.80
N MET A 36 102.31 85.52 -21.78
CA MET A 36 103.51 85.88 -22.53
C MET A 36 104.73 85.44 -21.73
N ALA A 37 105.42 84.43 -22.25
CA ALA A 37 106.58 83.84 -21.61
C ALA A 37 107.88 84.60 -21.98
N PRO A 38 109.03 84.30 -21.35
CA PRO A 38 110.28 85.06 -21.50
C PRO A 38 110.87 85.02 -22.92
N ASP A 39 110.47 84.04 -23.74
CA ASP A 39 110.78 83.94 -25.16
C ASP A 39 110.02 84.96 -26.03
N GLY A 40 109.05 85.68 -25.44
CA GLY A 40 108.19 86.66 -26.11
C GLY A 40 106.93 86.06 -26.74
N ASN A 41 106.72 84.74 -26.65
CA ASN A 41 105.55 84.08 -27.23
C ASN A 41 104.38 84.02 -26.24
N LEU A 42 103.16 84.03 -26.77
CA LEU A 42 101.92 83.87 -26.00
C LEU A 42 101.48 82.41 -25.96
N TYR A 43 101.16 81.93 -24.76
CA TYR A 43 100.69 80.57 -24.51
C TYR A 43 99.34 80.63 -23.78
N GLU A 44 98.34 79.92 -24.28
CA GLU A 44 97.03 79.87 -23.62
C GLU A 44 97.12 79.15 -22.26
N VAL A 45 96.51 79.71 -21.23
CA VAL A 45 96.39 79.13 -19.90
C VAL A 45 95.12 78.27 -19.86
N THR A 46 95.28 76.95 -19.85
CA THR A 46 94.14 76.01 -19.82
C THR A 46 93.67 75.69 -18.42
N ASN A 47 94.54 75.88 -17.44
CA ASN A 47 94.26 75.67 -16.04
C ASN A 47 95.14 76.56 -15.16
N ILE A 48 94.54 77.13 -14.11
CA ILE A 48 95.24 77.81 -13.05
C ILE A 48 95.14 76.90 -11.83
N GLY A 49 96.24 76.23 -11.50
CA GLY A 49 96.29 75.26 -10.40
C GLY A 49 96.39 75.94 -9.05
N SER A 50 97.07 77.08 -8.97
CA SER A 50 97.19 77.93 -7.78
C SER A 50 97.77 79.29 -8.15
N ASP A 51 98.00 80.15 -7.15
CA ASP A 51 98.68 81.44 -7.33
C ASP A 51 100.11 81.33 -7.93
N THR A 52 100.76 80.17 -7.80
CA THR A 52 102.15 79.92 -8.23
C THR A 52 102.28 78.76 -9.23
N ALA A 53 101.19 78.14 -9.65
CA ALA A 53 101.21 77.07 -10.64
C ALA A 53 100.11 77.26 -11.68
N LEU A 54 100.49 77.35 -12.95
CA LEU A 54 99.55 77.33 -14.07
C LEU A 54 100.01 76.33 -15.13
N THR A 55 99.08 75.92 -15.98
CA THR A 55 99.33 74.99 -17.08
C THR A 55 98.99 75.66 -18.40
N LEU A 56 99.92 75.55 -19.35
CA LEU A 56 99.77 76.05 -20.71
C LEU A 56 99.12 75.00 -21.61
N ALA A 57 98.40 75.43 -22.63
CA ALA A 57 97.87 74.56 -23.68
C ALA A 57 99.01 73.89 -24.47
N THR A 58 100.06 74.65 -24.75
CA THR A 58 101.25 74.22 -25.49
C THR A 58 102.50 74.30 -24.61
N PRO A 59 103.39 73.29 -24.62
CA PRO A 59 104.62 73.33 -23.84
C PRO A 59 105.52 74.51 -24.21
N TYR A 60 106.21 75.08 -23.23
CA TYR A 60 107.11 76.21 -23.44
C TYR A 60 108.27 75.83 -24.36
N THR A 61 108.49 76.58 -25.43
CA THR A 61 109.44 76.24 -26.50
C THR A 61 110.77 77.00 -26.43
N GLY A 62 110.87 78.01 -25.56
CA GLY A 62 112.11 78.76 -25.36
C GLY A 62 113.15 78.03 -24.51
N THR A 63 114.33 78.63 -24.37
CA THR A 63 115.40 78.15 -23.47
C THR A 63 114.94 78.23 -22.01
N ASP A 64 115.38 77.26 -21.19
CA ASP A 64 115.11 77.23 -19.74
C ASP A 64 115.43 78.59 -19.10
N ALA A 65 114.48 79.10 -18.32
CA ALA A 65 114.66 80.35 -17.62
C ALA A 65 114.13 80.24 -16.19
N ALA A 66 114.97 80.58 -15.22
CA ALA A 66 114.62 80.69 -13.82
C ALA A 66 114.57 82.18 -13.43
N ALA A 67 113.56 82.57 -12.65
CA ALA A 67 113.30 83.95 -12.25
C ALA A 67 113.11 84.94 -13.42
N ALA A 68 112.41 84.51 -14.48
CA ALA A 68 112.18 85.32 -15.67
C ALA A 68 110.91 86.19 -15.57
N SER A 69 110.87 87.28 -16.32
CA SER A 69 109.69 88.15 -16.42
C SER A 69 108.61 87.55 -17.32
N TYR A 70 107.34 87.82 -17.02
CA TYR A 70 106.19 87.34 -17.79
C TYR A 70 105.06 88.38 -17.81
N VAL A 71 104.04 88.14 -18.64
CA VAL A 71 102.82 88.97 -18.70
C VAL A 71 101.59 88.08 -18.90
N LEU A 72 100.50 88.31 -18.15
CA LEU A 72 99.20 87.67 -18.40
C LEU A 72 98.25 88.62 -19.16
N VAL A 73 97.66 88.11 -20.24
CA VAL A 73 96.82 88.81 -21.20
C VAL A 73 95.40 88.21 -21.22
N PRO A 74 94.36 88.95 -20.78
CA PRO A 74 92.98 88.47 -20.76
C PRO A 74 92.35 88.29 -22.15
N THR A 75 91.50 87.26 -22.36
CA THR A 75 90.74 87.02 -23.63
C THR A 75 89.21 87.09 -23.45
N GLN A 76 88.43 87.31 -24.54
CA GLN A 76 86.98 87.59 -24.50
C GLN A 76 86.04 86.35 -24.35
N SER A 77 86.50 85.25 -23.77
CA SER A 77 85.78 83.95 -23.80
C SER A 77 84.48 83.88 -22.96
N ILE A 78 84.21 84.84 -22.08
CA ILE A 78 83.09 84.82 -21.10
C ILE A 78 81.72 85.07 -21.72
N SER A 79 81.61 85.96 -22.73
CA SER A 79 80.31 86.37 -23.29
C SER A 79 79.58 85.25 -24.05
N ARG A 80 80.32 84.27 -24.60
CA ARG A 80 79.74 83.12 -25.32
C ARG A 80 79.06 82.12 -24.38
N PHE A 81 79.54 82.00 -23.15
CA PHE A 81 78.98 81.05 -22.17
C PHE A 81 77.60 81.50 -21.67
N LEU A 82 77.43 82.80 -21.40
CA LEU A 82 76.16 83.36 -20.88
C LEU A 82 75.01 83.24 -21.88
N ALA A 83 75.27 83.42 -23.18
CA ALA A 83 74.25 83.32 -24.22
C ALA A 83 73.64 81.91 -24.33
N GLY A 84 74.42 80.86 -24.04
CA GLY A 84 73.92 79.48 -24.04
C GLY A 84 72.88 79.23 -22.94
N GLN A 85 73.18 79.68 -21.71
CA GLN A 85 72.29 79.45 -20.56
C GLN A 85 70.92 80.12 -20.72
N VAL A 86 70.84 81.29 -21.37
CA VAL A 86 69.56 81.99 -21.60
C VAL A 86 68.70 81.26 -22.65
N SER A 87 69.31 80.65 -23.66
CA SER A 87 68.58 79.90 -24.68
C SER A 87 67.93 78.63 -24.12
N ASP A 88 68.62 77.96 -23.19
CA ASP A 88 68.11 76.75 -22.52
C ASP A 88 66.89 77.07 -21.63
N LEU A 89 66.89 78.23 -20.96
CA LEU A 89 65.77 78.65 -20.11
C LEU A 89 64.51 78.97 -20.91
N ILE A 90 64.65 79.62 -22.07
CA ILE A 90 63.53 79.94 -22.97
C ILE A 90 62.91 78.65 -23.52
N ALA A 91 63.73 77.68 -23.91
CA ALA A 91 63.26 76.38 -24.40
C ALA A 91 62.47 75.63 -23.32
N LEU A 92 62.94 75.65 -22.06
CA LEU A 92 62.23 75.04 -20.94
C LEU A 92 60.84 75.67 -20.73
N TYR A 93 60.73 77.01 -20.73
CA TYR A 93 59.46 77.71 -20.52
C TYR A 93 58.44 77.50 -21.65
N GLN A 94 58.89 77.35 -22.89
CA GLN A 94 58.00 77.08 -24.02
C GLN A 94 57.38 75.67 -23.98
N SER A 95 58.04 74.71 -23.33
CA SER A 95 57.55 73.32 -23.25
C SER A 95 56.44 73.08 -22.22
N ILE A 96 56.25 73.98 -21.25
CA ILE A 96 55.32 73.80 -20.10
C ILE A 96 53.83 73.81 -20.50
N PRO A 97 53.32 74.73 -21.34
CA PRO A 97 51.89 74.78 -21.66
C PRO A 97 51.41 73.59 -22.49
N GLU A 98 52.25 73.08 -23.39
CA GLU A 98 51.93 71.93 -24.24
C GLU A 98 51.85 70.63 -23.44
N SER A 99 52.76 70.43 -22.47
CA SER A 99 52.72 69.25 -21.60
C SER A 99 51.49 69.23 -20.68
N VAL A 100 51.14 70.38 -20.10
CA VAL A 100 49.98 70.49 -19.20
C VAL A 100 48.66 70.30 -19.95
N GLN A 101 48.53 70.83 -21.17
CA GLN A 101 47.33 70.65 -21.99
C GLN A 101 47.13 69.19 -22.42
N GLY A 102 48.21 68.48 -22.76
CA GLY A 102 48.18 67.04 -23.06
C GLY A 102 47.68 66.20 -21.87
N ASP A 103 48.17 66.49 -20.66
CA ASP A 103 47.75 65.79 -19.44
C ASP A 103 46.26 66.05 -19.12
N ILE A 104 45.76 67.27 -19.34
CA ILE A 104 44.35 67.63 -19.12
C ILE A 104 43.43 66.87 -20.09
N ASP A 105 43.79 66.78 -21.37
CA ASP A 105 42.96 66.10 -22.36
C ASP A 105 42.98 64.57 -22.15
N ALA A 106 44.12 64.00 -21.74
CA ALA A 106 44.21 62.62 -21.30
C ALA A 106 43.33 62.33 -20.08
N ALA A 107 43.33 63.22 -19.07
CA ALA A 107 42.48 63.09 -17.90
C ALA A 107 40.98 63.17 -18.24
N LYS A 108 40.57 64.05 -19.15
CA LYS A 108 39.19 64.14 -19.63
C LYS A 108 38.76 62.87 -20.38
N ALA A 109 39.60 62.35 -21.27
CA ALA A 109 39.32 61.12 -21.99
C ALA A 109 39.18 59.91 -21.04
N ALA A 110 40.03 59.83 -20.02
CA ALA A 110 39.93 58.82 -18.97
C ALA A 110 38.62 58.94 -18.17
N ALA A 111 38.21 60.17 -17.80
CA ALA A 111 36.94 60.40 -17.11
C ALA A 111 35.73 59.99 -17.96
N THR A 112 35.69 60.34 -19.25
CA THR A 112 34.62 59.91 -20.17
C THR A 112 34.57 58.39 -20.32
N THR A 113 35.73 57.73 -20.38
CA THR A 113 35.81 56.25 -20.42
C THR A 113 35.26 55.64 -19.14
N ALA A 114 35.60 56.20 -17.96
CA ALA A 114 35.07 55.75 -16.68
C ALA A 114 33.55 55.93 -16.57
N THR A 115 33.00 57.04 -17.05
CA THR A 115 31.53 57.26 -17.10
C THR A 115 30.83 56.24 -17.99
N GLN A 116 31.38 55.96 -19.19
CA GLN A 116 30.83 54.95 -20.09
C GLN A 116 30.89 53.54 -19.48
N ALA A 117 31.98 53.20 -18.79
CA ALA A 117 32.10 51.95 -18.05
C ALA A 117 31.05 51.83 -16.93
N ALA A 118 30.85 52.89 -16.15
CA ALA A 118 29.83 52.93 -15.10
C ALA A 118 28.40 52.80 -15.65
N ALA A 119 28.10 53.45 -16.78
CA ALA A 119 26.83 53.29 -17.48
C ALA A 119 26.62 51.85 -17.98
N GLY A 120 27.66 51.21 -18.51
CA GLY A 120 27.65 49.80 -18.90
C GLY A 120 27.40 48.84 -17.73
N VAL A 121 28.02 49.08 -16.58
CA VAL A 121 27.77 48.33 -15.34
C VAL A 121 26.31 48.50 -14.91
N THR A 122 25.79 49.73 -14.93
CA THR A 122 24.40 50.02 -14.55
C THR A 122 23.41 49.27 -15.45
N ALA A 123 23.61 49.32 -16.77
CA ALA A 123 22.79 48.58 -17.73
C ALA A 123 22.86 47.06 -17.48
N GLY A 124 24.05 46.52 -17.21
CA GLY A 124 24.23 45.12 -16.87
C GLY A 124 23.48 44.70 -15.60
N VAL A 125 23.49 45.54 -14.56
CA VAL A 125 22.73 45.33 -13.32
C VAL A 125 21.22 45.36 -13.57
N THR A 126 20.74 46.29 -14.40
CA THR A 126 19.32 46.35 -14.79
C THR A 126 18.91 45.06 -15.51
N THR A 127 19.66 44.63 -16.53
CA THR A 127 19.39 43.37 -17.23
C THR A 127 19.43 42.16 -16.31
N ALA A 128 20.40 42.08 -15.37
CA ALA A 128 20.47 40.99 -14.40
C ALA A 128 19.24 40.97 -13.48
N THR A 129 18.76 42.15 -13.07
CA THR A 129 17.55 42.30 -12.24
C THR A 129 16.30 41.85 -12.99
N GLU A 130 16.15 42.24 -14.25
CA GLU A 130 15.03 41.80 -15.10
C GLU A 130 15.05 40.28 -15.32
N LYS A 131 16.24 39.69 -15.55
CA LYS A 131 16.39 38.23 -15.68
C LYS A 131 16.05 37.51 -14.38
N ALA A 132 16.46 38.04 -13.23
CA ALA A 132 16.08 37.50 -11.93
C ALA A 132 14.56 37.55 -11.70
N ALA A 133 13.92 38.66 -12.06
CA ALA A 133 12.46 38.80 -11.96
C ALA A 133 11.73 37.81 -12.90
N ALA A 134 12.20 37.64 -14.14
CA ALA A 134 11.63 36.68 -15.08
C ALA A 134 11.80 35.22 -14.60
N ALA A 135 12.94 34.90 -14.00
CA ALA A 135 13.19 33.58 -13.39
C ALA A 135 12.25 33.32 -12.20
N ALA A 136 12.05 34.33 -11.33
CA ALA A 136 11.10 34.25 -10.21
C ALA A 136 9.65 34.07 -10.70
N GLY A 137 9.26 34.77 -11.76
CA GLY A 137 7.96 34.60 -12.41
C GLY A 137 7.78 33.18 -12.98
N SER A 138 8.81 32.65 -13.63
CA SER A 138 8.81 31.28 -14.16
C SER A 138 8.70 30.23 -13.04
N ALA A 139 9.40 30.42 -11.92
CA ALA A 139 9.30 29.56 -10.76
C ALA A 139 7.89 29.57 -10.14
N THR A 140 7.26 30.75 -10.05
CA THR A 140 5.88 30.90 -9.57
C THR A 140 4.88 30.20 -10.49
N ALA A 141 5.06 30.32 -11.81
CA ALA A 141 4.22 29.64 -12.79
C ALA A 141 4.36 28.12 -12.69
N ALA A 142 5.58 27.60 -12.54
CA ALA A 142 5.83 26.18 -12.34
C ALA A 142 5.19 25.65 -11.06
N ALA A 143 5.29 26.39 -9.94
CA ALA A 143 4.63 26.04 -8.69
C ALA A 143 3.09 26.00 -8.85
N SER A 144 2.51 26.98 -9.55
CA SER A 144 1.08 27.02 -9.82
C SER A 144 0.62 25.84 -10.69
N SER A 145 1.41 25.47 -11.71
CA SER A 145 1.15 24.28 -12.53
C SER A 145 1.25 22.99 -11.71
N ALA A 146 2.20 22.88 -10.78
CA ALA A 146 2.31 21.73 -9.89
C ALA A 146 1.06 21.58 -9.01
N SER A 147 0.60 22.68 -8.38
CA SER A 147 -0.64 22.65 -7.58
C SER A 147 -1.88 22.31 -8.43
N ALA A 148 -1.96 22.78 -9.68
CA ALA A 148 -3.05 22.41 -10.59
C ALA A 148 -3.01 20.91 -10.98
N ALA A 149 -1.82 20.33 -11.13
CA ALA A 149 -1.64 18.91 -11.39
C ALA A 149 -2.05 18.07 -10.17
N GLU A 150 -1.69 18.47 -8.95
CA GLU A 150 -2.14 17.84 -7.70
C GLU A 150 -3.68 17.87 -7.55
N GLY A 151 -4.31 19.00 -7.87
CA GLY A 151 -5.77 19.11 -7.89
C GLY A 151 -6.43 18.21 -8.92
N SER A 152 -5.81 18.08 -10.10
CA SER A 152 -6.27 17.16 -11.16
C SER A 152 -6.14 15.69 -10.74
N ALA A 153 -5.04 15.32 -10.08
CA ALA A 153 -4.83 13.98 -9.53
C ALA A 153 -5.87 13.63 -8.46
N THR A 154 -6.17 14.57 -7.56
CA THR A 154 -7.21 14.42 -6.53
C THR A 154 -8.60 14.22 -7.16
N THR A 155 -8.90 14.99 -8.22
CA THR A 155 -10.15 14.85 -8.98
C THR A 155 -10.25 13.49 -9.66
N ALA A 156 -9.16 13.01 -10.29
CA ALA A 156 -9.10 11.69 -10.90
C ALA A 156 -9.32 10.58 -9.87
N ASN A 157 -8.70 10.69 -8.69
CA ASN A 157 -8.88 9.72 -7.61
C ASN A 157 -10.33 9.68 -7.12
N THR A 158 -10.96 10.84 -6.97
CA THR A 158 -12.39 10.95 -6.61
C THR A 158 -13.28 10.28 -7.66
N ARG A 159 -12.99 10.47 -8.94
CA ARG A 159 -13.74 9.85 -10.05
C ARG A 159 -13.56 8.33 -10.07
N ALA A 160 -12.37 7.83 -9.77
CA ALA A 160 -12.10 6.39 -9.65
C ALA A 160 -12.89 5.76 -8.49
N THR A 161 -12.94 6.42 -7.32
CA THR A 161 -13.76 5.99 -6.19
C THR A 161 -15.25 5.98 -6.54
N ASN A 162 -15.75 7.04 -7.18
CA ASN A 162 -17.15 7.11 -7.60
C ASN A 162 -17.50 6.00 -8.61
N ALA A 163 -16.63 5.71 -9.57
CA ALA A 163 -16.81 4.61 -10.50
C ALA A 163 -16.87 3.25 -9.80
N SER A 164 -16.01 3.02 -8.80
CA SER A 164 -16.00 1.79 -7.98
C SER A 164 -17.29 1.64 -7.16
N ASN A 165 -17.81 2.73 -6.62
CA ASN A 165 -19.08 2.75 -5.90
C ASN A 165 -20.25 2.44 -6.84
N SER A 166 -20.29 3.04 -8.03
CA SER A 166 -21.30 2.74 -9.05
C SER A 166 -21.25 1.28 -9.51
N ALA A 167 -20.07 0.70 -9.69
CA ALA A 167 -19.92 -0.72 -10.03
C ALA A 167 -20.46 -1.64 -8.92
N THR A 168 -20.20 -1.30 -7.66
CA THR A 168 -20.73 -2.03 -6.49
C THR A 168 -22.26 -1.95 -6.44
N ALA A 169 -22.83 -0.77 -6.66
CA ALA A 169 -24.28 -0.57 -6.69
C ALA A 169 -24.96 -1.34 -7.84
N ALA A 170 -24.31 -1.41 -9.01
CA ALA A 170 -24.78 -2.21 -10.14
C ALA A 170 -24.76 -3.72 -9.85
N ALA A 171 -23.69 -4.22 -9.22
CA ALA A 171 -23.60 -5.62 -8.79
C ALA A 171 -24.68 -5.98 -7.74
N GLY A 172 -24.95 -5.06 -6.80
CA GLY A 172 -26.06 -5.20 -5.85
C GLY A 172 -27.41 -5.30 -6.56
N SER A 173 -27.68 -4.39 -7.49
CA SER A 173 -28.91 -4.39 -8.29
C SER A 173 -29.09 -5.68 -9.10
N ALA A 174 -28.02 -6.20 -9.69
CA ALA A 174 -28.03 -7.47 -10.42
C ALA A 174 -28.37 -8.66 -9.51
N THR A 175 -27.82 -8.68 -8.29
CA THR A 175 -28.15 -9.71 -7.28
C THR A 175 -29.62 -9.65 -6.89
N THR A 176 -30.14 -8.45 -6.60
CA THR A 176 -31.57 -8.25 -6.30
C THR A 176 -32.46 -8.71 -7.45
N ALA A 177 -32.11 -8.40 -8.70
CA ALA A 177 -32.84 -8.87 -9.88
C ALA A 177 -32.85 -10.41 -9.98
N GLY A 178 -31.71 -11.05 -9.71
CA GLY A 178 -31.60 -12.51 -9.66
C GLY A 178 -32.52 -13.14 -8.60
N THR A 179 -32.53 -12.58 -7.38
CA THR A 179 -33.43 -13.04 -6.31
C THR A 179 -34.90 -12.89 -6.71
N LYS A 180 -35.30 -11.74 -7.29
CA LYS A 180 -36.68 -11.52 -7.74
C LYS A 180 -37.09 -12.44 -8.88
N ALA A 181 -36.19 -12.80 -9.79
CA ALA A 181 -36.46 -13.81 -10.81
C ALA A 181 -36.72 -15.21 -10.19
N GLY A 182 -35.97 -15.57 -9.14
CA GLY A 182 -36.19 -16.81 -8.40
C GLY A 182 -37.51 -16.85 -7.64
N GLU A 183 -37.87 -15.76 -6.96
CA GLU A 183 -39.17 -15.60 -6.29
C GLU A 183 -40.34 -15.69 -7.30
N ALA A 184 -40.20 -15.08 -8.48
CA ALA A 184 -41.19 -15.15 -9.56
C ALA A 184 -41.36 -16.59 -10.07
N SER A 185 -40.27 -17.33 -10.27
CA SER A 185 -40.32 -18.74 -10.70
C SER A 185 -41.01 -19.64 -9.65
N THR A 186 -40.73 -19.39 -8.37
CA THR A 186 -41.40 -20.10 -7.26
C THR A 186 -42.89 -19.79 -7.24
N SER A 187 -43.27 -18.52 -7.42
CA SER A 187 -44.67 -18.10 -7.48
C SER A 187 -45.41 -18.74 -8.67
N ALA A 188 -44.78 -18.82 -9.83
CA ALA A 188 -45.33 -19.51 -11.00
C ALA A 188 -45.56 -21.01 -10.73
N THR A 189 -44.63 -21.68 -10.05
CA THR A 189 -44.77 -23.10 -9.66
C THR A 189 -45.92 -23.30 -8.68
N ASN A 190 -46.06 -22.43 -7.68
CA ASN A 190 -47.15 -22.49 -6.72
C ASN A 190 -48.53 -22.27 -7.38
N ALA A 191 -48.60 -21.36 -8.35
CA ALA A 191 -49.82 -21.16 -9.14
C ALA A 191 -50.19 -22.41 -9.96
N ALA A 192 -49.21 -23.06 -10.60
CA ALA A 192 -49.43 -24.30 -11.35
C ALA A 192 -49.90 -25.47 -10.44
N ASN A 193 -49.32 -25.59 -9.24
CA ASN A 193 -49.75 -26.58 -8.26
C ASN A 193 -51.19 -26.33 -7.79
N SER A 194 -51.54 -25.07 -7.54
CA SER A 194 -52.88 -24.67 -7.15
C SER A 194 -53.91 -24.98 -8.25
N ALA A 195 -53.56 -24.75 -9.51
CA ALA A 195 -54.39 -25.12 -10.66
C ALA A 195 -54.61 -26.65 -10.74
N THR A 196 -53.56 -27.44 -10.50
CA THR A 196 -53.64 -28.90 -10.46
C THR A 196 -54.54 -29.40 -9.32
N ALA A 197 -54.42 -28.81 -8.13
CA ALA A 197 -55.26 -29.14 -6.98
C ALA A 197 -56.75 -28.79 -7.23
N ALA A 198 -57.00 -27.64 -7.88
CA ALA A 198 -58.34 -27.24 -8.29
C ALA A 198 -58.95 -28.23 -9.30
N ALA A 199 -58.17 -28.68 -10.29
CA ALA A 199 -58.60 -29.70 -11.25
C ALA A 199 -58.94 -31.04 -10.56
N GLY A 200 -58.12 -31.48 -9.60
CA GLY A 200 -58.40 -32.68 -8.79
C GLY A 200 -59.68 -32.57 -7.97
N SER A 201 -59.92 -31.40 -7.36
CA SER A 201 -61.17 -31.11 -6.63
C SER A 201 -62.38 -31.16 -7.55
N ALA A 202 -62.29 -30.60 -8.77
CA ALA A 202 -63.36 -30.64 -9.75
C ALA A 202 -63.70 -32.08 -10.19
N SER A 203 -62.69 -32.91 -10.43
CA SER A 203 -62.88 -34.34 -10.76
C SER A 203 -63.56 -35.12 -9.62
N THR A 204 -63.15 -34.85 -8.37
CA THR A 204 -63.76 -35.45 -7.19
C THR A 204 -65.23 -35.04 -7.05
N ALA A 205 -65.54 -33.76 -7.23
CA ALA A 205 -66.91 -33.26 -7.20
C ALA A 205 -67.79 -33.90 -8.29
N SER A 206 -67.26 -34.06 -9.51
CA SER A 206 -67.95 -34.75 -10.59
C SER A 206 -68.25 -36.21 -10.25
N THR A 207 -67.29 -36.92 -9.67
CA THR A 207 -67.48 -38.32 -9.23
C THR A 207 -68.57 -38.42 -8.16
N LYS A 208 -68.54 -37.53 -7.15
CA LYS A 208 -69.54 -37.49 -6.08
C LYS A 208 -70.95 -37.16 -6.60
N ALA A 209 -71.06 -36.30 -7.61
CA ALA A 209 -72.33 -36.03 -8.27
C ALA A 209 -72.89 -37.30 -8.93
N THR A 210 -72.06 -38.08 -9.64
CA THR A 210 -72.46 -39.36 -10.24
C THR A 210 -72.88 -40.40 -9.19
N GLU A 211 -72.12 -40.54 -8.10
CA GLU A 211 -72.47 -41.44 -6.99
C GLU A 211 -73.82 -41.08 -6.35
N ALA A 212 -74.09 -39.78 -6.18
CA ALA A 212 -75.37 -39.30 -5.66
C ALA A 212 -76.53 -39.64 -6.61
N SER A 213 -76.35 -39.46 -7.93
CA SER A 213 -77.36 -39.85 -8.94
C SER A 213 -77.64 -41.35 -8.93
N ASN A 214 -76.61 -42.19 -8.78
CA ASN A 214 -76.76 -43.64 -8.69
C ASN A 214 -77.51 -44.05 -7.41
N SER A 215 -77.21 -43.40 -6.29
CA SER A 215 -77.88 -43.63 -5.02
C SER A 215 -79.36 -43.25 -5.09
N ALA A 216 -79.69 -42.13 -5.72
CA ALA A 216 -81.07 -41.70 -5.96
C ALA A 216 -81.84 -42.71 -6.83
N SER A 217 -81.20 -43.22 -7.89
CA SER A 217 -81.79 -44.26 -8.75
C SER A 217 -82.06 -45.54 -7.97
N THR A 218 -81.10 -45.98 -7.15
CA THR A 218 -81.24 -47.17 -6.29
C THR A 218 -82.39 -47.00 -5.30
N ALA A 219 -82.50 -45.83 -4.66
CA ALA A 219 -83.59 -45.53 -3.74
C ALA A 219 -84.96 -45.59 -4.44
N SER A 220 -85.06 -45.08 -5.67
CA SER A 220 -86.28 -45.18 -6.49
C SER A 220 -86.66 -46.64 -6.79
N THR A 221 -85.68 -47.47 -7.18
CA THR A 221 -85.91 -48.91 -7.40
C THR A 221 -86.38 -49.60 -6.11
N LYS A 222 -85.73 -49.35 -4.97
CA LYS A 222 -86.12 -49.95 -3.69
C LYS A 222 -87.51 -49.51 -3.21
N ALA A 223 -87.90 -48.27 -3.47
CA ALA A 223 -89.27 -47.83 -3.22
C ALA A 223 -90.29 -48.64 -4.03
N GLY A 224 -90.01 -48.88 -5.32
CA GLY A 224 -90.84 -49.73 -6.17
C GLY A 224 -90.92 -51.19 -5.68
N GLU A 225 -89.79 -51.80 -5.35
CA GLU A 225 -89.74 -53.16 -4.79
C GLU A 225 -90.52 -53.28 -3.46
N ALA A 226 -90.42 -52.26 -2.60
CA ALA A 226 -91.16 -52.20 -1.35
C ALA A 226 -92.68 -52.12 -1.59
N SER A 227 -93.13 -51.31 -2.55
CA SER A 227 -94.53 -51.26 -2.96
C SER A 227 -95.01 -52.63 -3.46
N THR A 228 -94.23 -53.30 -4.32
CA THR A 228 -94.57 -54.65 -4.79
C THR A 228 -94.63 -55.66 -3.64
N SER A 229 -93.68 -55.60 -2.71
CA SER A 229 -93.67 -56.48 -1.53
C SER A 229 -94.88 -56.25 -0.63
N ALA A 230 -95.30 -55.00 -0.44
CA ALA A 230 -96.51 -54.67 0.31
C ALA A 230 -97.77 -55.26 -0.36
N THR A 231 -97.90 -55.15 -1.69
CA THR A 231 -98.98 -55.80 -2.45
C THR A 231 -98.95 -57.32 -2.29
N ASN A 232 -97.78 -57.94 -2.40
CA ASN A 232 -97.63 -59.39 -2.24
C ASN A 232 -97.96 -59.86 -0.82
N ALA A 233 -97.58 -59.10 0.21
CA ALA A 233 -97.92 -59.38 1.59
C ALA A 233 -99.43 -59.28 1.83
N ALA A 234 -100.09 -58.24 1.29
CA ALA A 234 -101.55 -58.10 1.36
C ALA A 234 -102.27 -59.29 0.69
N ASN A 235 -101.81 -59.69 -0.50
CA ASN A 235 -102.32 -60.86 -1.21
C ASN A 235 -102.10 -62.16 -0.42
N SER A 236 -100.94 -62.33 0.19
CA SER A 236 -100.61 -63.51 1.00
C SER A 236 -101.42 -63.56 2.30
N ALA A 237 -101.64 -62.42 2.96
CA ALA A 237 -102.49 -62.32 4.14
C ALA A 237 -103.94 -62.70 3.80
N ALA A 238 -104.46 -62.21 2.66
CA ALA A 238 -105.78 -62.61 2.15
C ALA A 238 -105.84 -64.11 1.82
N ALA A 239 -104.77 -64.69 1.28
CA ALA A 239 -104.70 -66.13 1.00
C ALA A 239 -104.58 -67.00 2.27
N ALA A 240 -103.79 -66.57 3.26
CA ALA A 240 -103.54 -67.28 4.51
C ALA A 240 -104.75 -67.29 5.45
N ALA A 241 -105.55 -66.21 5.46
CA ALA A 241 -106.84 -66.16 6.15
C ALA A 241 -107.81 -67.28 5.73
N ASN A 242 -107.53 -67.95 4.60
CA ASN A 242 -108.35 -69.01 4.02
C ASN A 242 -107.71 -70.42 4.08
N LYS A 243 -106.54 -70.65 4.72
CA LYS A 243 -105.77 -71.91 4.48
C LYS A 243 -105.25 -72.78 5.64
N GLU A 244 -105.10 -72.39 6.91
CA GLU A 244 -104.68 -73.36 7.96
C GLU A 244 -105.39 -73.23 9.34
N PRO A 245 -105.73 -74.35 10.01
CA PRO A 245 -106.19 -74.39 11.40
C PRO A 245 -105.01 -74.35 12.41
N THR A 246 -105.32 -73.98 13.66
CA THR A 246 -104.39 -73.70 14.78
C THR A 246 -103.37 -74.81 15.09
N ILE A 247 -102.08 -74.46 15.27
CA ILE A 247 -100.98 -75.34 15.71
C ILE A 247 -100.88 -75.33 17.25
N ALA A 248 -100.69 -76.50 17.89
CA ALA A 248 -100.46 -76.62 19.33
C ALA A 248 -98.98 -76.36 19.72
N ALA A 249 -98.75 -75.73 20.88
CA ALA A 249 -97.42 -75.24 21.31
C ALA A 249 -96.42 -76.36 21.70
N GLY A 250 -95.13 -76.12 21.41
CA GLY A 250 -93.99 -76.94 21.89
C GLY A 250 -93.31 -76.39 23.15
N THR A 251 -92.12 -76.90 23.48
CA THR A 251 -91.39 -76.57 24.73
C THR A 251 -90.37 -75.42 24.57
N THR A 252 -89.97 -74.80 25.67
CA THR A 252 -89.06 -73.63 25.70
C THR A 252 -87.60 -73.91 25.31
N ALA A 253 -87.18 -75.17 25.24
CA ALA A 253 -85.83 -75.56 24.80
C ALA A 253 -85.74 -75.76 23.28
N GLN A 254 -86.88 -75.76 22.59
CA GLN A 254 -86.96 -76.13 21.21
C GLN A 254 -87.39 -74.94 20.33
N PHE A 255 -86.86 -74.89 19.12
CA PHE A 255 -87.42 -74.06 18.05
C PHE A 255 -88.03 -74.96 16.96
N TRP A 256 -89.15 -74.52 16.40
CA TRP A 256 -89.83 -75.24 15.34
C TRP A 256 -89.03 -75.10 14.05
N GLN A 257 -88.54 -76.22 13.53
CA GLN A 257 -87.95 -76.26 12.22
C GLN A 257 -89.06 -76.41 11.19
N GLY A 258 -88.94 -75.69 10.08
CA GLY A 258 -89.95 -75.58 9.01
C GLY A 258 -90.31 -76.90 8.30
N ASN A 259 -89.77 -78.03 8.73
CA ASN A 259 -90.18 -79.38 8.32
C ASN A 259 -91.28 -79.99 9.22
N LYS A 260 -91.86 -79.17 10.11
CA LYS A 260 -92.87 -79.56 11.11
C LYS A 260 -92.32 -80.42 12.28
N THR A 261 -91.09 -80.16 12.72
CA THR A 261 -90.47 -80.82 13.89
C THR A 261 -89.70 -79.85 14.79
N TRP A 262 -89.63 -80.11 16.09
CA TRP A 262 -88.96 -79.26 17.10
C TRP A 262 -87.47 -79.64 17.32
N GLN A 263 -86.53 -78.68 17.40
CA GLN A 263 -85.07 -78.91 17.61
C GLN A 263 -84.41 -78.01 18.68
N ASP A 264 -83.29 -78.46 19.28
CA ASP A 264 -82.61 -77.84 20.45
C ASP A 264 -81.55 -76.76 20.08
N PHE A 265 -81.62 -75.59 20.72
CA PHE A 265 -80.78 -74.41 20.42
C PHE A 265 -79.32 -74.53 20.88
N GLY A 266 -79.05 -75.26 21.97
CA GLY A 266 -77.73 -75.28 22.61
C GLY A 266 -76.66 -75.98 21.77
N THR A 267 -77.05 -76.89 20.90
CA THR A 267 -76.13 -77.72 20.11
C THR A 267 -75.61 -77.00 18.86
N ALA A 268 -76.37 -76.07 18.28
CA ALA A 268 -76.00 -75.33 17.07
C ALA A 268 -75.01 -74.17 17.35
N ALA A 269 -75.07 -73.53 18.51
CA ALA A 269 -74.25 -72.35 18.81
C ALA A 269 -72.77 -72.67 19.10
N ARG A 270 -72.45 -73.88 19.57
CA ARG A 270 -71.09 -74.25 20.02
C ARG A 270 -70.13 -74.65 18.88
N GLY A 271 -70.60 -74.84 17.65
CA GLY A 271 -69.79 -75.34 16.54
C GLY A 271 -69.05 -74.28 15.70
N THR A 272 -69.39 -73.00 15.82
CA THR A 272 -69.10 -72.03 14.73
C THR A 272 -68.04 -70.96 15.03
N ALA A 273 -67.59 -70.77 16.29
CA ALA A 273 -67.00 -69.48 16.67
C ALA A 273 -65.47 -69.38 16.92
N LEU A 274 -64.65 -70.46 17.03
CA LEU A 274 -63.32 -70.29 17.66
C LEU A 274 -62.08 -71.01 17.07
N THR A 275 -62.11 -71.56 15.86
CA THR A 275 -60.94 -72.29 15.29
C THR A 275 -60.14 -71.55 14.21
N GLY A 276 -60.49 -70.31 13.84
CA GLY A 276 -59.92 -69.64 12.65
C GLY A 276 -58.91 -68.50 12.86
N LEU A 277 -58.43 -68.23 14.09
CA LEU A 277 -57.83 -66.91 14.40
C LEU A 277 -56.37 -66.69 13.98
N VAL A 278 -55.52 -67.68 13.67
CA VAL A 278 -54.08 -67.36 13.47
C VAL A 278 -53.40 -68.20 12.39
N THR A 279 -53.34 -67.67 11.16
CA THR A 279 -52.31 -68.03 10.19
C THR A 279 -51.68 -66.74 9.63
N THR A 280 -50.42 -66.52 9.98
CA THR A 280 -49.59 -65.35 9.63
C THR A 280 -49.20 -65.35 8.15
N THR A 281 -49.95 -64.66 7.30
CA THR A 281 -49.60 -64.45 5.88
C THR A 281 -49.73 -62.97 5.54
N ASN A 282 -48.77 -62.40 4.80
CA ASN A 282 -48.80 -61.02 4.30
C ASN A 282 -49.53 -60.90 2.93
N ALA A 283 -50.30 -61.91 2.54
CA ALA A 283 -51.03 -61.93 1.28
C ALA A 283 -52.05 -60.78 1.17
N VAL A 284 -52.34 -60.35 -0.06
CA VAL A 284 -53.33 -59.31 -0.35
C VAL A 284 -54.71 -59.71 0.19
N LEU A 285 -55.44 -58.72 0.72
CA LEU A 285 -56.85 -58.87 1.14
C LEU A 285 -57.69 -59.25 -0.08
N ALA A 286 -58.27 -60.43 -0.06
CA ALA A 286 -59.18 -60.91 -1.10
C ALA A 286 -60.63 -60.63 -0.68
N THR A 287 -61.49 -60.41 -1.66
CA THR A 287 -62.95 -60.31 -1.45
C THR A 287 -63.57 -61.60 -0.90
N THR A 288 -62.83 -62.70 -0.93
CA THR A 288 -63.19 -64.01 -0.37
C THR A 288 -62.71 -64.21 1.07
N ASP A 289 -61.91 -63.29 1.63
CA ASP A 289 -61.43 -63.41 2.99
C ASP A 289 -62.55 -63.14 3.99
N SER A 290 -62.61 -63.96 5.05
CA SER A 290 -63.43 -63.61 6.21
C SER A 290 -62.88 -62.34 6.87
N ILE A 291 -63.72 -61.58 7.58
CA ILE A 291 -63.28 -60.41 8.36
C ILE A 291 -62.09 -60.78 9.26
N LEU A 292 -62.10 -61.98 9.85
CA LEU A 292 -61.05 -62.47 10.74
C LEU A 292 -59.73 -62.75 10.01
N THR A 293 -59.81 -63.36 8.82
CA THR A 293 -58.65 -63.59 7.94
C THR A 293 -58.09 -62.27 7.42
N GLY A 294 -58.96 -61.32 7.09
CA GLY A 294 -58.57 -59.98 6.67
C GLY A 294 -57.84 -59.20 7.76
N LEU A 295 -58.32 -59.27 9.00
CA LEU A 295 -57.63 -58.69 10.16
C LEU A 295 -56.24 -59.31 10.39
N GLY A 296 -56.10 -60.62 10.25
CA GLY A 296 -54.81 -61.31 10.35
C GLY A 296 -53.81 -60.91 9.24
N LYS A 297 -54.28 -60.81 7.99
CA LYS A 297 -53.47 -60.34 6.85
C LYS A 297 -53.05 -58.87 7.01
N LEU A 298 -53.96 -58.01 7.46
CA LEU A 298 -53.69 -56.61 7.73
C LEU A 298 -52.62 -56.44 8.81
N GLN A 299 -52.71 -57.19 9.91
CA GLN A 299 -51.70 -57.21 10.98
C GLN A 299 -50.31 -57.61 10.45
N ALA A 300 -50.24 -58.63 9.58
CA ALA A 300 -48.98 -59.09 8.97
C ALA A 300 -48.40 -58.07 7.97
N GLN A 301 -49.24 -57.36 7.22
CA GLN A 301 -48.82 -56.30 6.29
C GLN A 301 -48.31 -55.05 7.00
N ILE A 302 -48.94 -54.65 8.11
CA ILE A 302 -48.49 -53.53 8.94
C ILE A 302 -47.12 -53.84 9.54
N ASN A 303 -46.93 -55.05 10.06
CA ASN A 303 -45.65 -55.48 10.65
C ASN A 303 -44.52 -55.58 9.60
N ALA A 304 -44.84 -55.90 8.33
CA ALA A 304 -43.85 -56.02 7.25
C ALA A 304 -43.46 -54.68 6.60
N ARG A 305 -44.23 -53.59 6.77
CA ARG A 305 -44.01 -52.30 6.09
C ARG A 305 -43.33 -51.22 6.96
N ALA A 306 -42.57 -51.62 7.98
CA ALA A 306 -41.89 -50.69 8.89
C ALA A 306 -40.64 -49.97 8.32
N ILE A 307 -40.32 -50.10 7.02
CA ILE A 307 -39.17 -49.39 6.43
C ILE A 307 -39.56 -48.54 5.22
N LEU A 308 -39.33 -47.26 5.43
CA LEU A 308 -39.36 -46.09 4.57
C LEU A 308 -38.42 -46.22 3.34
N SER A 309 -38.70 -47.15 2.42
CA SER A 309 -37.94 -47.36 1.19
C SER A 309 -38.80 -47.08 -0.04
N THR A 310 -38.70 -45.87 -0.60
CA THR A 310 -39.13 -45.62 -1.98
C THR A 310 -38.15 -44.69 -2.67
N THR A 311 -37.83 -45.02 -3.93
CA THR A 311 -37.04 -44.31 -4.94
C THR A 311 -37.64 -42.96 -5.36
N THR A 312 -38.37 -42.29 -4.47
CA THR A 312 -39.13 -41.07 -4.73
C THR A 312 -38.86 -40.08 -3.61
N THR A 313 -38.63 -38.81 -3.98
CA THR A 313 -38.41 -37.70 -3.03
C THR A 313 -39.47 -37.70 -1.94
N GLN A 314 -39.05 -37.88 -0.68
CA GLN A 314 -39.93 -37.75 0.47
C GLN A 314 -39.77 -36.38 1.10
N THR A 315 -40.82 -35.57 1.01
CA THR A 315 -40.89 -34.26 1.65
C THR A 315 -41.49 -34.43 3.03
N PHE A 316 -40.66 -34.29 4.06
CA PHE A 316 -41.14 -34.18 5.44
C PHE A 316 -41.52 -32.72 5.69
N ALA A 317 -42.78 -32.46 6.03
CA ALA A 317 -43.26 -31.12 6.36
C ALA A 317 -42.77 -30.61 7.74
N GLY A 318 -41.94 -31.40 8.45
CA GLY A 318 -41.43 -31.10 9.78
C GLY A 318 -40.04 -31.72 10.04
N PRO A 319 -39.43 -31.43 11.21
CA PRO A 319 -38.10 -31.90 11.54
C PRO A 319 -38.06 -33.43 11.64
N ILE A 320 -37.10 -34.04 10.94
CA ILE A 320 -36.77 -35.45 11.11
C ILE A 320 -35.88 -35.56 12.34
N SER A 321 -36.40 -36.13 13.43
CA SER A 321 -35.60 -36.43 14.62
C SER A 321 -35.11 -37.87 14.56
N MET A 322 -33.80 -38.08 14.66
CA MET A 322 -33.18 -39.39 14.70
C MET A 322 -32.47 -39.56 16.04
N SER A 323 -32.68 -40.68 16.73
CA SER A 323 -32.08 -40.96 18.04
C SER A 323 -30.63 -41.46 17.97
N SER A 324 -30.07 -41.63 16.77
CA SER A 324 -28.72 -42.14 16.54
C SER A 324 -28.13 -41.48 15.27
N SER A 325 -27.44 -42.24 14.43
CA SER A 325 -26.74 -41.74 13.24
C SER A 325 -27.57 -41.82 11.96
N LEU A 326 -27.36 -40.83 11.08
CA LEU A 326 -27.76 -40.88 9.68
C LEU A 326 -26.53 -41.20 8.83
N THR A 327 -26.53 -42.32 8.11
CA THR A 327 -25.48 -42.65 7.16
C THR A 327 -25.93 -42.29 5.75
N VAL A 328 -25.22 -41.37 5.10
CA VAL A 328 -25.45 -40.98 3.71
C VAL A 328 -24.31 -41.55 2.87
N ALA A 329 -24.59 -42.55 2.02
CA ALA A 329 -23.58 -43.16 1.15
C ALA A 329 -23.13 -42.25 -0.01
N GLY A 330 -23.92 -41.20 -0.30
CA GLY A 330 -23.65 -40.19 -1.32
C GLY A 330 -23.39 -38.80 -0.73
N GLN A 331 -23.93 -37.77 -1.38
CA GLN A 331 -23.82 -36.38 -0.92
C GLN A 331 -25.02 -35.98 -0.06
N LEU A 332 -24.75 -35.20 0.99
CA LEU A 332 -25.78 -34.46 1.72
C LEU A 332 -25.78 -33.01 1.22
N THR A 333 -26.85 -32.61 0.52
CA THR A 333 -27.04 -31.23 0.07
C THR A 333 -27.92 -30.48 1.07
N LEU A 334 -27.44 -29.36 1.58
CA LEU A 334 -28.17 -28.47 2.48
C LEU A 334 -28.35 -27.12 1.80
N ASN A 335 -29.61 -26.71 1.57
CA ASN A 335 -29.90 -25.44 0.89
C ASN A 335 -29.77 -24.21 1.80
N ASN A 336 -29.61 -24.40 3.10
CA ASN A 336 -29.43 -23.34 4.08
C ASN A 336 -28.20 -23.63 4.95
N GLY A 337 -28.31 -23.63 6.28
CA GLY A 337 -27.21 -23.94 7.19
C GLY A 337 -27.30 -25.31 7.86
N CYS A 338 -26.20 -25.73 8.48
CA CYS A 338 -26.18 -26.80 9.47
C CYS A 338 -25.80 -26.24 10.84
N PHE A 339 -26.50 -26.66 11.89
CA PHE A 339 -26.07 -26.45 13.27
C PHE A 339 -25.39 -27.74 13.71
N ALA A 340 -24.06 -27.72 13.78
CA ALA A 340 -23.25 -28.87 14.15
C ALA A 340 -22.27 -28.48 15.26
N VAL A 341 -22.00 -29.42 16.17
CA VAL A 341 -20.93 -29.27 17.18
C VAL A 341 -19.55 -29.16 16.50
N GLY A 342 -19.39 -29.87 15.39
CA GLY A 342 -18.20 -29.86 14.55
C GLY A 342 -18.26 -30.98 13.51
N TYR A 343 -17.18 -31.13 12.77
CA TYR A 343 -16.97 -32.20 11.81
C TYR A 343 -15.76 -33.03 12.22
N ARG A 344 -15.77 -34.32 11.90
CA ARG A 344 -14.59 -35.19 12.00
C ARG A 344 -14.03 -35.39 10.61
N SER A 345 -12.73 -35.17 10.46
CA SER A 345 -12.02 -35.38 9.20
C SER A 345 -11.21 -36.68 9.24
N ARG A 346 -10.74 -37.10 8.07
CA ARG A 346 -9.87 -38.25 7.86
C ARG A 346 -8.71 -37.83 6.97
N ASN A 347 -7.62 -38.59 6.99
CA ASN A 347 -6.49 -38.31 6.09
C ASN A 347 -6.87 -38.67 4.65
N GLY A 348 -6.98 -37.67 3.78
CA GLY A 348 -7.38 -37.85 2.38
C GLY A 348 -8.76 -38.48 2.20
N THR A 349 -8.94 -39.27 1.14
CA THR A 349 -10.21 -39.93 0.80
C THR A 349 -10.29 -41.41 1.18
N SER A 350 -9.22 -41.98 1.74
CA SER A 350 -9.16 -43.41 2.10
C SER A 350 -8.75 -43.66 3.57
N GLY A 351 -8.32 -42.63 4.30
CA GLY A 351 -7.94 -42.77 5.71
C GLY A 351 -9.13 -43.06 6.64
N THR A 352 -8.82 -43.50 7.85
CA THR A 352 -9.80 -43.61 8.94
C THR A 352 -10.12 -42.22 9.49
N TYR A 353 -11.38 -41.99 9.91
CA TYR A 353 -11.76 -40.76 10.61
C TYR A 353 -10.98 -40.63 11.92
N GLY A 354 -10.43 -39.44 12.15
CA GLY A 354 -9.78 -39.09 13.41
C GLY A 354 -10.77 -39.02 14.58
N GLY A 355 -10.25 -39.15 15.80
CA GLY A 355 -11.05 -39.04 17.02
C GLY A 355 -11.46 -37.61 17.39
N ASN A 356 -10.71 -36.63 16.90
CA ASN A 356 -10.86 -35.21 17.27
C ASN A 356 -11.95 -34.56 16.43
N TRP A 357 -12.80 -33.77 17.09
CA TRP A 357 -13.76 -32.88 16.44
C TRP A 357 -13.09 -31.59 16.04
N MET A 358 -13.45 -31.03 14.89
CA MET A 358 -12.98 -29.72 14.46
C MET A 358 -14.16 -28.84 14.09
N ASN A 359 -14.08 -27.56 14.43
CA ASN A 359 -15.07 -26.57 14.01
C ASN A 359 -14.41 -25.23 13.69
N LEU A 360 -15.15 -24.40 12.96
CA LEU A 360 -14.80 -23.01 12.68
C LEU A 360 -15.80 -22.13 13.41
N GLU A 361 -15.32 -21.33 14.35
CA GLU A 361 -16.14 -20.40 15.13
C GLU A 361 -15.91 -18.97 14.64
N TRP A 362 -16.97 -18.17 14.55
CA TRP A 362 -16.83 -16.73 14.43
C TRP A 362 -16.95 -16.09 15.81
N ASN A 363 -15.85 -15.53 16.35
CA ASN A 363 -15.83 -14.94 17.70
C ASN A 363 -16.31 -13.47 17.74
N GLY A 364 -16.79 -12.92 16.62
CA GLY A 364 -17.18 -11.52 16.48
C GLY A 364 -16.20 -10.68 15.63
N SER A 365 -14.93 -11.09 15.54
CA SER A 365 -13.90 -10.35 14.78
C SER A 365 -13.07 -11.23 13.85
N ASN A 366 -12.85 -12.49 14.24
CA ASN A 366 -12.00 -13.42 13.51
C ASN A 366 -12.66 -14.81 13.45
N THR A 367 -12.29 -15.59 12.43
CA THR A 367 -12.67 -17.00 12.36
C THR A 367 -11.62 -17.83 13.12
N TRP A 368 -12.05 -18.59 14.10
CA TRP A 368 -11.23 -19.45 14.94
C TRP A 368 -11.37 -20.90 14.53
N LEU A 369 -10.24 -21.61 14.46
CA LEU A 369 -10.20 -23.06 14.30
C LEU A 369 -10.09 -23.69 15.69
N TRP A 370 -11.08 -24.49 16.05
CA TRP A 370 -11.06 -25.31 17.25
C TRP A 370 -10.87 -26.78 16.90
N VAL A 371 -10.05 -27.46 17.69
CA VAL A 371 -9.94 -28.91 17.69
C VAL A 371 -10.27 -29.39 19.10
N ASP A 372 -11.35 -30.16 19.22
CA ASP A 372 -12.02 -30.51 20.47
C ASP A 372 -12.32 -29.27 21.33
N ALA A 373 -11.67 -29.13 22.48
CA ALA A 373 -11.81 -27.99 23.38
C ALA A 373 -10.62 -27.02 23.29
N THR A 374 -9.73 -27.20 22.31
CA THR A 374 -8.49 -26.43 22.15
C THR A 374 -8.60 -25.53 20.92
N GLY A 375 -8.54 -24.22 21.13
CA GLY A 375 -8.43 -23.26 20.03
C GLY A 375 -7.03 -23.32 19.45
N VAL A 376 -6.86 -23.79 18.21
CA VAL A 376 -5.53 -24.06 17.64
C VAL A 376 -5.00 -22.91 16.79
N GLY A 377 -5.85 -21.99 16.37
CA GLY A 377 -5.43 -20.91 15.50
C GLY A 377 -6.59 -20.07 14.99
N GLN A 378 -6.26 -18.95 14.37
CA GLN A 378 -7.22 -18.09 13.71
C GLN A 378 -6.94 -18.02 12.20
N LEU A 379 -8.03 -17.96 11.42
CA LEU A 379 -8.00 -17.78 9.98
C LEU A 379 -8.24 -16.30 9.68
N GLN A 380 -7.16 -15.56 9.38
CA GLN A 380 -7.22 -14.13 9.06
C GLN A 380 -6.96 -13.88 7.57
N MET A 381 -7.99 -13.44 6.83
CA MET A 381 -7.85 -13.16 5.39
C MET A 381 -8.19 -11.70 5.03
N ALA A 382 -9.17 -11.07 5.69
CA ALA A 382 -9.59 -9.71 5.38
C ALA A 382 -8.64 -8.65 5.97
N SER A 383 -8.26 -7.65 5.17
CA SER A 383 -7.48 -6.47 5.60
C SER A 383 -7.80 -5.28 4.70
N ASP A 384 -9.08 -4.97 4.59
CA ASP A 384 -9.58 -3.79 3.89
C ASP A 384 -9.61 -2.60 4.85
N GLU A 385 -9.28 -1.39 4.40
CA GLU A 385 -9.30 -0.19 5.24
C GLU A 385 -10.71 0.21 5.66
N ARG A 386 -11.74 -0.13 4.86
CA ARG A 386 -13.15 0.23 5.12
C ARG A 386 -13.76 -0.53 6.29
N VAL A 387 -13.16 -1.66 6.65
CA VAL A 387 -13.57 -2.49 7.79
C VAL A 387 -12.63 -2.29 8.99
N LYS A 388 -11.77 -1.26 8.95
CA LYS A 388 -10.88 -0.87 10.04
C LYS A 388 -11.29 0.50 10.58
N GLN A 389 -11.05 0.69 11.86
CA GLN A 389 -11.22 1.96 12.55
C GLN A 389 -9.90 2.29 13.28
N ASP A 390 -9.71 3.55 13.66
CA ASP A 390 -8.52 4.02 14.40
C ASP A 390 -7.19 3.74 13.69
N ILE A 391 -7.15 3.98 12.38
CA ILE A 391 -5.95 3.78 11.55
C ILE A 391 -4.93 4.86 11.86
N ALA A 392 -3.81 4.48 12.47
CA ALA A 392 -2.68 5.35 12.80
C ALA A 392 -1.34 4.75 12.32
N PRO A 393 -0.31 5.58 12.06
CA PRO A 393 1.03 5.09 11.74
C PRO A 393 1.60 4.24 12.90
N LEU A 394 2.17 3.09 12.57
CA LEU A 394 2.92 2.29 13.52
C LEU A 394 4.27 2.96 13.80
N ALA A 395 4.65 3.07 15.07
CA ALA A 395 5.97 3.57 15.47
C ALA A 395 7.03 2.48 15.30
N ALA A 396 8.23 2.87 14.86
CA ALA A 396 9.39 1.98 14.84
C ALA A 396 9.81 1.69 16.28
N ASP A 397 10.12 0.44 16.57
CA ASP A 397 10.54 -0.04 17.89
C ASP A 397 11.63 -1.09 17.70
N ARG A 398 12.85 -0.59 17.56
CA ARG A 398 14.02 -1.41 17.29
C ARG A 398 14.40 -2.29 18.48
N GLU A 399 14.15 -1.83 19.71
CA GLU A 399 14.43 -2.63 20.91
C GLU A 399 13.48 -3.82 20.99
N ALA A 400 12.18 -3.59 20.79
CA ALA A 400 11.20 -4.67 20.71
C ALA A 400 11.54 -5.65 19.59
N TYR A 401 11.89 -5.17 18.39
CA TYR A 401 12.19 -6.02 17.24
C TYR A 401 13.43 -6.91 17.47
N LEU A 402 14.52 -6.35 18.00
CA LEU A 402 15.72 -7.12 18.33
C LEU A 402 15.51 -8.11 19.49
N GLY A 403 14.49 -7.87 20.34
CA GLY A 403 14.07 -8.78 21.39
C GLY A 403 13.31 -10.03 20.90
N ILE A 404 12.84 -10.04 19.65
CA ILE A 404 12.11 -11.17 19.04
C ILE A 404 13.09 -12.31 18.75
N LYS A 405 12.78 -13.52 19.26
CA LYS A 405 13.63 -14.70 19.10
C LYS A 405 12.97 -15.77 18.23
N PRO A 406 13.43 -15.97 16.98
CA PRO A 406 13.08 -17.15 16.22
C PRO A 406 13.57 -18.42 16.94
N ILE A 407 12.74 -19.46 16.94
CA ILE A 407 13.02 -20.74 17.58
C ILE A 407 12.81 -21.91 16.61
N VAL A 408 13.43 -23.02 16.95
CA VAL A 408 13.20 -24.32 16.31
C VAL A 408 12.58 -25.24 17.36
N PHE A 409 11.50 -25.93 17.02
CA PHE A 409 10.72 -26.73 17.97
C PHE A 409 10.10 -27.97 17.33
N ASP A 410 9.82 -28.99 18.14
CA ASP A 410 8.84 -30.03 17.83
C ASP A 410 7.71 -29.91 18.85
N TYR A 411 6.50 -30.35 18.48
CA TYR A 411 5.36 -30.26 19.37
C TYR A 411 5.52 -31.23 20.56
N ALA A 412 5.26 -30.73 21.76
CA ALA A 412 5.12 -31.60 22.92
C ALA A 412 3.85 -32.47 22.79
N ASN A 413 3.87 -33.65 23.40
CA ASN A 413 2.70 -34.53 23.46
C ASN A 413 1.72 -34.02 24.52
N VAL A 414 0.95 -32.98 24.18
CA VAL A 414 0.03 -32.29 25.09
C VAL A 414 -1.26 -31.95 24.36
N GLY A 415 -2.41 -32.33 24.94
CA GLY A 415 -3.72 -32.16 24.32
C GLY A 415 -3.77 -32.74 22.89
N VAL A 416 -4.19 -31.87 21.95
CA VAL A 416 -4.31 -32.19 20.51
C VAL A 416 -2.97 -32.20 19.76
N PHE A 417 -1.90 -31.67 20.36
CA PHE A 417 -0.57 -31.59 19.73
C PHE A 417 0.23 -32.86 20.01
N LYS A 418 0.98 -33.32 18.99
CA LYS A 418 1.79 -34.54 19.02
C LYS A 418 3.15 -34.27 18.34
N PRO A 419 4.25 -34.83 18.87
CA PRO A 419 5.56 -34.70 18.22
C PRO A 419 5.52 -35.35 16.84
N ALA A 420 6.05 -34.64 15.85
CA ALA A 420 6.13 -35.12 14.47
C ALA A 420 7.49 -35.78 14.15
N GLY A 421 8.46 -35.71 15.07
CA GLY A 421 9.83 -36.16 14.83
C GLY A 421 10.57 -35.29 13.82
N LYS A 422 10.04 -34.10 13.53
CA LYS A 422 10.61 -33.11 12.60
C LYS A 422 10.60 -31.75 13.25
N LEU A 423 11.77 -31.13 13.30
CA LEU A 423 11.94 -29.79 13.81
C LEU A 423 11.29 -28.77 12.86
N SER A 424 10.39 -27.97 13.42
CA SER A 424 9.70 -26.84 12.78
C SER A 424 10.32 -25.52 13.24
N THR A 425 10.31 -24.50 12.39
CA THR A 425 10.78 -23.15 12.71
C THR A 425 9.60 -22.24 13.02
N GLY A 426 9.71 -21.37 14.03
CA GLY A 426 8.66 -20.39 14.34
C GLY A 426 9.04 -19.47 15.49
N PHE A 427 8.03 -19.00 16.23
CA PHE A 427 8.19 -18.06 17.34
C PHE A 427 7.53 -18.60 18.61
N SER A 428 8.05 -18.19 19.77
CA SER A 428 7.40 -18.47 21.05
C SER A 428 6.46 -17.32 21.41
N ALA A 429 5.18 -17.64 21.62
CA ALA A 429 4.20 -16.69 22.13
C ALA A 429 4.66 -16.08 23.48
N GLN A 430 5.26 -16.87 24.37
CA GLN A 430 5.77 -16.40 25.67
C GLN A 430 6.91 -15.38 25.53
N ASN A 431 7.77 -15.51 24.52
CA ASN A 431 8.77 -14.50 24.22
C ASN A 431 8.11 -13.25 23.65
N LEU A 432 7.21 -13.42 22.67
CA LEU A 432 6.50 -12.31 22.02
C LEU A 432 5.61 -11.52 22.98
N THR A 433 4.94 -12.13 23.95
CA THR A 433 4.16 -11.41 24.98
C THR A 433 5.01 -10.44 25.80
N LYS A 434 6.33 -10.67 25.92
CA LYS A 434 7.23 -9.79 26.68
C LYS A 434 7.80 -8.66 25.85
N VAL A 435 8.04 -8.89 24.55
CA VAL A 435 8.77 -7.94 23.68
C VAL A 435 7.85 -7.24 22.68
N PHE A 436 6.82 -7.91 22.18
CA PHE A 436 5.87 -7.38 21.22
C PHE A 436 4.47 -8.01 21.41
N PRO A 437 3.72 -7.58 22.44
CA PRO A 437 2.43 -8.17 22.81
C PRO A 437 1.38 -8.13 21.70
N ALA A 438 1.44 -7.14 20.80
CA ALA A 438 0.52 -7.00 19.69
C ALA A 438 0.59 -8.15 18.66
N ALA A 439 1.66 -8.96 18.68
CA ALA A 439 1.79 -10.16 17.87
C ALA A 439 1.26 -11.43 18.56
N VAL A 440 0.65 -11.33 19.75
CA VAL A 440 0.12 -12.48 20.47
C VAL A 440 -1.35 -12.27 20.75
N ASP A 441 -2.14 -13.30 20.45
CA ASP A 441 -3.55 -13.37 20.81
C ASP A 441 -3.77 -14.51 21.81
N GLY A 442 -4.48 -14.22 22.90
CA GLY A 442 -4.70 -15.14 24.02
C GLY A 442 -3.68 -15.04 25.16
N ASP A 443 -4.01 -15.70 26.28
CA ASP A 443 -3.20 -15.73 27.50
C ASP A 443 -2.27 -16.96 27.49
N VAL A 444 -0.96 -16.72 27.62
CA VAL A 444 0.08 -17.75 27.64
C VAL A 444 0.00 -18.70 28.85
N THR A 445 -0.82 -18.38 29.85
CA THR A 445 -1.05 -19.19 31.04
C THR A 445 -2.41 -19.89 31.05
N ALA A 446 -3.25 -19.67 30.04
CA ALA A 446 -4.58 -20.23 29.97
C ALA A 446 -4.56 -21.76 29.88
N LEU A 447 -5.56 -22.39 30.51
CA LEU A 447 -5.80 -23.83 30.44
C LEU A 447 -7.17 -24.10 29.82
N THR A 448 -7.25 -25.19 29.07
CA THR A 448 -8.52 -25.76 28.59
C THR A 448 -9.33 -26.34 29.76
N PRO A 449 -10.64 -26.62 29.57
CA PRO A 449 -11.46 -27.29 30.59
C PRO A 449 -10.93 -28.67 31.05
N LYS A 450 -10.01 -29.27 30.30
CA LYS A 450 -9.36 -30.54 30.64
C LYS A 450 -8.06 -30.37 31.44
N GLY A 451 -7.64 -29.14 31.70
CA GLY A 451 -6.39 -28.81 32.40
C GLY A 451 -5.14 -28.78 31.52
N ASP A 452 -5.27 -29.08 30.22
CA ASP A 452 -4.18 -28.92 29.25
C ASP A 452 -3.97 -27.44 28.89
N PRO A 453 -2.75 -26.97 28.58
CA PRO A 453 -2.48 -25.63 28.08
C PRO A 453 -3.34 -25.24 26.87
N GLN A 454 -4.02 -24.10 26.97
CA GLN A 454 -4.67 -23.45 25.83
C GLN A 454 -3.59 -22.60 25.12
N PRO A 455 -3.24 -22.91 23.86
CA PRO A 455 -2.15 -22.21 23.19
C PRO A 455 -2.53 -20.75 22.94
N ALA A 456 -1.63 -19.83 23.32
CA ALA A 456 -1.62 -18.48 22.79
C ALA A 456 -1.14 -18.51 21.34
N ILE A 457 -1.77 -17.71 20.49
CA ILE A 457 -1.54 -17.72 19.05
C ILE A 457 -0.57 -16.60 18.70
N VAL A 458 0.41 -16.93 17.87
CA VAL A 458 1.28 -15.93 17.23
C VAL A 458 0.59 -15.40 15.99
N LEU A 459 0.45 -14.08 15.92
CA LEU A 459 -0.11 -13.36 14.79
C LEU A 459 1.00 -13.00 13.81
N ASP A 460 0.90 -13.50 12.58
CA ASP A 460 1.91 -13.23 11.55
C ASP A 460 1.84 -11.79 11.03
N ARG A 461 0.65 -11.20 10.90
CA ARG A 461 0.48 -9.86 10.28
C ARG A 461 1.18 -8.75 11.09
N PRO A 462 1.04 -8.67 12.43
CA PRO A 462 1.79 -7.70 13.23
C PRO A 462 3.30 -7.88 13.13
N LEU A 463 3.80 -9.13 13.14
CA LEU A 463 5.23 -9.42 13.00
C LEU A 463 5.78 -8.96 11.64
N ILE A 464 5.03 -9.23 10.57
CA ILE A 464 5.37 -8.79 9.22
C ILE A 464 5.36 -7.26 9.15
N ALA A 465 4.34 -6.60 9.72
CA ALA A 465 4.23 -5.15 9.70
C ALA A 465 5.42 -4.48 10.42
N LEU A 466 5.79 -4.95 11.61
CA LEU A 466 6.95 -4.45 12.34
C LEU A 466 8.26 -4.73 11.58
N THR A 467 8.41 -5.93 11.01
CA THR A 467 9.58 -6.29 10.20
C THR A 467 9.74 -5.35 9.00
N VAL A 468 8.66 -5.07 8.27
CA VAL A 468 8.69 -4.15 7.13
C VAL A 468 9.11 -2.75 7.57
N LEU A 469 8.56 -2.27 8.69
CA LEU A 469 8.89 -0.94 9.22
C LEU A 469 10.36 -0.83 9.63
N GLU A 470 10.89 -1.83 10.34
CA GLU A 470 12.30 -1.84 10.78
C GLU A 470 13.26 -2.00 9.60
N VAL A 471 12.91 -2.81 8.60
CA VAL A 471 13.71 -2.91 7.36
C VAL A 471 13.73 -1.58 6.62
N GLN A 472 12.60 -0.86 6.53
CA GLN A 472 12.56 0.47 5.94
C GLN A 472 13.41 1.48 6.74
N ALA A 473 13.36 1.42 8.07
CA ALA A 473 14.18 2.27 8.93
C ALA A 473 15.68 1.98 8.76
N LEU A 474 16.07 0.70 8.69
CA LEU A 474 17.44 0.26 8.45
C LEU A 474 17.96 0.72 7.08
N ILE A 475 17.12 0.63 6.03
CA ILE A 475 17.49 1.11 4.69
C ILE A 475 17.82 2.61 4.72
N ARG A 476 16.97 3.43 5.36
CA ARG A 476 17.22 4.88 5.48
C ARG A 476 18.50 5.19 6.25
N GLU A 477 18.78 4.46 7.32
CA GLU A 477 20.00 4.63 8.11
C GLU A 477 21.26 4.27 7.30
N VAL A 478 21.21 3.19 6.51
CA VAL A 478 22.30 2.80 5.61
C VAL A 478 22.54 3.85 4.51
N GLU A 479 21.48 4.47 3.98
CA GLU A 479 21.58 5.57 3.01
C GLU A 479 22.23 6.83 3.62
N ASP A 480 21.85 7.20 4.84
CA ASP A 480 22.48 8.30 5.58
C ASP A 480 23.97 8.01 5.83
N LEU A 481 24.31 6.81 6.31
CA LEU A 481 25.69 6.38 6.52
C LEU A 481 26.50 6.42 5.22
N ARG A 482 25.95 5.92 4.10
CA ARG A 482 26.62 6.00 2.78
C ARG A 482 26.88 7.43 2.36
N THR A 483 25.92 8.32 2.61
CA THR A 483 26.07 9.75 2.31
C THR A 483 27.19 10.37 3.13
N ARG A 484 27.25 10.06 4.43
CA ARG A 484 28.31 10.52 5.34
C ARG A 484 29.69 9.97 4.98
N VAL A 485 29.79 8.69 4.64
CA VAL A 485 31.04 8.09 4.17
C VAL A 485 31.52 8.75 2.87
N THR A 486 30.62 8.96 1.91
CA THR A 486 30.94 9.66 0.65
C THR A 486 31.42 11.10 0.88
N ALA A 487 30.88 11.77 1.90
CA ALA A 487 31.33 13.12 2.27
C ALA A 487 32.74 13.11 2.87
N ILE A 488 33.08 12.10 3.68
CA ILE A 488 34.42 11.92 4.27
C ILE A 488 35.45 11.51 3.21
N GLU A 489 35.10 10.67 2.24
CA GLU A 489 36.04 10.28 1.16
C GLU A 489 36.42 11.44 0.21
N LYS A 490 35.65 12.54 0.23
CA LYS A 490 35.92 13.74 -0.57
C LYS A 490 36.77 14.80 0.15
N THR A 491 37.03 14.62 1.44
CA THR A 491 37.95 15.43 2.26
C THR A 491 39.28 14.71 2.42
#